data_AF-A0A9X0MJN3-F1
#
_entry.id   AF-A0A9X0MJN3-F1
#
_cell.length_a   1.000
_cell.length_b   1.000
_cell.length_c   1.000
_cell.angle_alpha   90.00
_cell.angle_beta   90.00
_cell.angle_gamma   90.00
#
_symmetry.space_group_name_H-M   'P 1'
#
loop_
_entity.id
_entity.type
_entity.pdbx_description
1 polymer ?
#
loop_
_entity_poly.entity_id
_entity_poly.type
_entity_poly.pdbx_seq_one_letter_code
_entity_poly.pdbx_strand_id
1 'polypeptide(L)' 'MNEAIDGKQMYENLKKAGYESVGVHDGTEVLSKVFADGVIHSFSFKDNECIGTMILSQEQLYAMQNLK' A
#
# COMPACT_ATOMS: atom_id res chain seq x y z
N MET A 1 -6.39 -25.77 2.63
CA MET A 1 -5.14 -25.23 2.04
C MET A 1 -5.24 -23.72 2.08
N ASN A 2 -4.46 -23.04 2.92
CA ASN A 2 -4.27 -21.59 2.77
C ASN A 2 -3.30 -21.41 1.60
N GLU A 3 -3.81 -21.08 0.43
CA GLU A 3 -2.95 -20.62 -0.66
C GLU A 3 -2.33 -19.30 -0.19
N ALA A 4 -1.02 -19.29 -0.01
CA ALA A 4 -0.28 -18.06 0.15
C ALA A 4 -0.53 -17.23 -1.12
N ILE A 5 -1.13 -16.04 -0.96
CA ILE A 5 -1.34 -15.13 -2.07
C ILE A 5 0.05 -14.76 -2.61
N ASP A 6 0.32 -15.10 -3.87
CA ASP A 6 1.55 -14.70 -4.57
C ASP A 6 1.62 -13.17 -4.57
N GLY A 7 2.65 -12.61 -3.92
CA GLY A 7 2.84 -11.17 -3.79
C GLY A 7 2.95 -10.46 -5.15
N LYS A 8 3.48 -11.14 -6.17
CA LYS A 8 3.52 -10.61 -7.55
C LYS A 8 2.11 -10.50 -8.13
N GLN A 9 1.29 -11.54 -7.97
CA GLN A 9 -0.09 -11.51 -8.46
C GLN A 9 -0.90 -10.44 -7.73
N MET A 10 -0.69 -10.28 -6.42
CA MET A 10 -1.30 -9.23 -5.62
C MET A 10 -0.93 -7.84 -6.14
N TYR A 11 0.36 -7.58 -6.38
CA TYR A 11 0.86 -6.32 -6.93
C TYR A 11 0.16 -5.97 -8.25
N GLU A 12 0.15 -6.89 -9.21
CA GLU A 12 -0.48 -6.69 -10.53
C GLU A 12 -1.99 -6.42 -10.41
N ASN A 13 -2.67 -7.13 -9.51
CA ASN A 13 -4.10 -6.93 -9.28
C ASN A 13 -4.39 -5.55 -8.66
N LEU A 14 -3.55 -5.09 -7.72
CA LEU A 14 -3.68 -3.74 -7.14
C LEU A 14 -3.47 -2.65 -8.19
N LYS A 15 -2.46 -2.79 -9.06
CA LYS A 15 -2.24 -1.86 -10.18
C LYS A 15 -3.46 -1.78 -11.10
N LYS A 16 -4.05 -2.92 -11.46
CA LYS A 16 -5.30 -2.99 -12.25
C LYS A 16 -6.50 -2.37 -11.53
N ALA A 17 -6.54 -2.46 -10.21
CA ALA A 17 -7.58 -1.84 -9.39
C ALA A 17 -7.40 -0.32 -9.19
N GLY A 18 -6.36 0.27 -9.79
CA GLY A 18 -6.09 1.71 -9.72
C GLY A 18 -5.34 2.13 -8.45
N TYR A 19 -4.54 1.24 -7.86
CA TYR A 19 -3.53 1.64 -6.89
C TYR A 19 -2.30 2.18 -7.61
N GLU A 20 -1.72 3.25 -7.07
CA GLU A 20 -0.58 3.95 -7.66
C GLU A 20 0.63 3.91 -6.75
N SER A 21 1.82 3.94 -7.35
CA SER A 21 3.05 3.99 -6.58
C SER A 21 3.22 5.37 -5.97
N VAL A 22 3.40 5.44 -4.65
CA VAL A 22 3.65 6.71 -3.93
C VAL A 22 5.14 6.92 -3.60
N GLY A 23 5.98 5.94 -3.92
CA GLY A 23 7.42 6.03 -3.76
C GLY A 23 8.09 4.69 -3.55
N VAL A 24 9.40 4.68 -3.79
CA VAL A 24 10.30 3.54 -3.53
C VAL A 24 11.39 4.00 -2.57
N HIS A 25 11.57 3.28 -1.46
CA HIS A 25 12.60 3.55 -0.47
C HIS A 25 13.24 2.23 -0.03
N ASP A 26 14.58 2.15 -0.09
CA ASP A 26 15.36 0.96 0.27
C ASP A 26 14.85 -0.36 -0.37
N GLY A 27 14.48 -0.28 -1.66
CA GLY A 27 13.95 -1.40 -2.44
C GLY A 27 12.51 -1.79 -2.08
N THR A 28 11.86 -1.03 -1.19
CA THR A 28 10.45 -1.21 -0.84
C THR A 28 9.62 -0.20 -1.61
N GLU A 29 8.70 -0.67 -2.44
CA GLU A 29 7.70 0.16 -3.12
C GLU A 29 6.40 0.18 -2.32
N VAL A 30 5.76 1.35 -2.23
CA VAL A 30 4.42 1.46 -1.63
C VAL A 30 3.40 1.77 -2.72
N LEU A 31 2.38 0.91 -2.83
CA LEU A 31 1.20 1.16 -3.65
C LEU A 31 0.07 1.69 -2.77
N SER A 32 -0.52 2.82 -3.15
CA SER A 32 -1.62 3.43 -2.40
C SER A 32 -2.81 3.77 -3.29
N LYS A 33 -4.00 3.82 -2.67
CA LYS A 33 -5.22 4.34 -3.28
C LYS A 33 -6.01 5.14 -2.25
N VAL A 34 -6.48 6.30 -2.67
CA VAL A 34 -7.38 7.15 -1.88
C VAL A 34 -8.81 6.91 -2.33
N PHE A 35 -9.69 6.63 -1.38
CA PHE A 35 -11.12 6.42 -1.61
C PHE A 35 -11.90 7.72 -1.41
N ALA A 36 -13.14 7.75 -1.89
CA ALA A 36 -13.96 8.97 -1.90
C ALA A 36 -14.30 9.52 -0.51
N ASP A 37 -14.24 8.66 0.51
CA ASP A 37 -14.40 9.00 1.93
C ASP A 37 -13.11 9.49 2.60
N GLY A 38 -12.01 9.63 1.84
CA GLY A 38 -10.71 10.06 2.33
C GLY A 38 -9.92 8.95 3.03
N VAL A 39 -10.40 7.70 3.01
CA VAL A 39 -9.63 6.55 3.48
C VAL A 39 -8.54 6.22 2.47
N ILE A 40 -7.35 5.91 2.97
CA ILE A 40 -6.17 5.59 2.18
C ILE A 40 -5.79 4.15 2.49
N HIS A 41 -5.72 3.31 1.46
CA HIS A 41 -5.16 1.98 1.57
C HIS A 41 -3.75 2.00 0.98
N SER A 42 -2.79 1.43 1.70
CA SER A 42 -1.39 1.33 1.31
C SER A 42 -0.87 -0.10 1.48
N PHE A 43 -0.11 -0.57 0.50
CA PHE A 43 0.52 -1.88 0.48
C PHE A 43 2.00 -1.72 0.17
N SER A 44 2.86 -2.27 1.03
CA SER A 44 4.31 -2.22 0.87
C SER A 44 4.82 -3.52 0.26
N PHE A 45 5.60 -3.41 -0.81
CA PHE A 45 6.17 -4.53 -1.54
C PHE A 45 7.69 -4.46 -1.57
N LYS A 46 8.34 -5.61 -1.36
CA LYS A 46 9.78 -5.77 -1.54
C LYS A 46 10.05 -7.13 -2.16
N ASP A 47 10.89 -7.17 -3.19
CA ASP A 47 11.28 -8.42 -3.89
C ASP A 47 10.09 -9.28 -4.36
N ASN A 48 9.00 -8.63 -4.80
CA ASN A 48 7.71 -9.23 -5.18
C ASN A 48 6.87 -9.83 -4.03
N GLU A 49 7.23 -9.58 -2.78
CA GLU A 49 6.43 -9.97 -1.62
C GLU A 49 5.73 -8.76 -0.99
N CYS A 50 4.49 -8.94 -0.54
CA CYS A 50 3.79 -7.95 0.26
C CYS A 50 4.29 -8.04 1.70
N ILE A 51 5.04 -7.03 2.16
CA ILE A 51 5.66 -7.00 3.50
C ILE A 51 4.86 -6.18 4.51
N GLY A 52 3.85 -5.45 4.08
CA GLY A 52 3.05 -4.62 4.98
C GLY A 52 1.79 -4.09 4.32
N THR A 53 0.76 -3.88 5.15
CA THR A 53 -0.50 -3.26 4.74
C THR A 53 -0.89 -2.21 5.76
N MET A 54 -1.48 -1.11 5.28
CA MET A 54 -1.91 -0.02 6.14
C MET A 54 -3.20 0.59 5.60
N ILE A 55 -4.14 0.86 6.49
CA ILE A 55 -5.35 1.61 6.21
C ILE A 55 -5.31 2.84 7.10
N LEU A 56 -5.34 4.03 6.49
CA LEU A 56 -5.28 5.30 7.18
C LEU A 56 -6.52 6.12 6.86
N SER A 57 -7.12 6.75 7.86
CA SER A 57 -7.93 7.93 7.61
C SER A 57 -7.05 9.12 7.24
N GLN A 58 -7.64 10.13 6.60
CA GLN A 58 -6.93 11.38 6.31
C GLN A 58 -6.37 12.04 7.59
N GLU A 59 -7.10 11.98 8.71
CA GLU A 59 -6.64 12.49 10.00
C GLU A 59 -5.42 11.75 10.54
N GLN A 60 -5.37 10.42 10.40
CA GLN A 60 -4.22 9.61 10.79
C GLN A 60 -2.99 9.94 9.95
N LEU A 61 -3.16 10.15 8.65
CA LEU A 61 -2.07 10.58 7.78
C LEU A 61 -1.51 11.94 8.21
N TYR A 62 -2.39 12.91 8.48
CA TYR A 62 -1.97 14.23 8.99
C TYR A 62 -1.27 14.12 10.34
N ALA A 63 -1.75 13.28 11.26
CA ALA A 63 -1.09 13.06 12.53
C ALA A 63 0.34 12.53 12.34
N MET A 64 0.53 11.55 11.45
CA MET A 64 1.84 10.98 11.14
C MET A 64 2.83 12.00 10.56
N GLN A 65 2.37 12.90 9.68
CA GLN A 65 3.22 13.96 9.11
C GLN A 65 3.70 14.97 10.15
N ASN A 66 2.98 15.09 11.26
CA ASN A 66 3.26 16.04 12.34
C ASN A 66 4.04 15.42 13.52
N LEU A 67 4.39 14.13 13.49
CA LEU A 67 5.20 13.44 14.50
C LEU A 67 6.72 13.76 14.44
N LYS A 68 7.09 14.99 14.08
CA LYS A 68 8.50 15.41 13.99
C LYS A 68 9.26 15.25 15.31
#